data_AF-A0A9P7SXK0-F1
#
_entry.id   AF-A0A9P7SXK0-F1
#
_cell.length_a   1.000
_cell.length_b   1.000
_cell.length_c   1.000
_cell.angle_alpha   90.00
_cell.angle_beta   90.00
_cell.angle_gamma   90.00
#
_symmetry.space_group_name_H-M   'P 1'
#
loop_
_entity.id
_entity.type
_entity.pdbx_description
1 polymer ?
#
loop_
_entity_poly.entity_id
_entity_poly.type
_entity_poly.pdbx_seq_one_letter_code
_entity_poly.pdbx_strand_id
1 'polypeptide(L)'
;MRNRYARTHFYRDPGSRFFDQSRAYEQKYSQHRQTETTIASALGGLLPQERHDLLLNILIAHTDPTEHPTWHQQWVSLAVDNLFTYNLSLSRAHDAHRLQRWEQGRNFSEKGVFDYTYALEQCHKTGTPYVGIFEDDIMLAEGWLVHLLSGLSRLERDASSSISSSSSSKPWLYLRMFNQERSTGWLSTRIGDNHEHWIITALWLALAPPMLLARRRWKAAHAVFSPASMFVLLGLIIPSYVVLFFQSGKASLWPPRRGLADEPFGCCSQIMIFPREQVLPLMDFLRQKKTGQIDLLLNERAEEEGLTRYALYPVMAQHIGLDSARATTMSEAQAIWSMAYEDLNPETLRLDHRNMVDEYYGG
;
A
#
# COMPACT_ATOMS: atom_id res chain seq x y z
N MET A 1 22.40 22.68 14.33
CA MET A 1 22.10 21.29 14.74
C MET A 1 20.69 20.84 14.34
N ARG A 2 19.60 21.60 14.54
CA ARG A 2 18.21 21.19 14.19
C ARG A 2 17.99 20.78 12.71
N ASN A 3 18.64 21.45 11.76
CA ASN A 3 18.51 21.13 10.33
C ASN A 3 19.18 19.78 9.95
N ARG A 4 20.18 19.31 10.71
CA ARG A 4 20.78 17.98 10.47
C ARG A 4 19.87 16.86 10.96
N TYR A 5 19.31 16.97 12.17
CA TYR A 5 18.41 15.95 12.73
C TYR A 5 17.20 15.69 11.84
N ALA A 6 16.54 16.77 11.39
CA ALA A 6 15.38 16.66 10.53
C ALA A 6 15.71 16.01 9.17
N ARG A 7 16.85 16.37 8.56
CA ARG A 7 17.36 15.74 7.32
C ARG A 7 17.86 14.31 7.49
N THR A 8 18.07 13.84 8.73
CA THR A 8 18.43 12.45 8.98
C THR A 8 17.25 11.57 9.37
N HIS A 9 16.13 12.13 9.82
CA HIS A 9 15.02 11.34 10.38
C HIS A 9 13.69 11.54 9.62
N PHE A 10 13.52 12.63 8.88
CA PHE A 10 12.30 12.91 8.12
C PHE A 10 12.54 12.92 6.60
N TYR A 11 13.71 12.45 6.16
CA TYR A 11 14.09 12.49 4.74
C TYR A 11 13.36 11.48 3.86
N ARG A 12 12.71 10.50 4.49
CA ARG A 12 12.00 9.39 3.83
C ARG A 12 10.56 9.74 3.48
N ASP A 13 9.91 10.61 4.24
CA ASP A 13 8.49 10.94 4.08
C ASP A 13 8.27 11.97 2.95
N PRO A 14 7.58 11.62 1.85
CA PRO A 14 7.32 12.54 0.74
C PRO A 14 6.51 13.79 1.11
N GLY A 15 5.76 13.74 2.23
CA GLY A 15 5.06 14.87 2.82
C GLY A 15 5.94 15.75 3.71
N SER A 16 7.22 15.42 3.89
CA SER A 16 8.17 16.23 4.65
C SER A 16 8.88 17.25 3.78
N ARG A 17 9.13 18.45 4.32
CA ARG A 17 10.05 19.43 3.73
C ARG A 17 11.51 18.96 3.70
N PHE A 18 11.83 17.94 4.50
CA PHE A 18 13.17 17.36 4.61
C PHE A 18 13.35 16.15 3.68
N PHE A 19 12.32 15.80 2.91
CA PHE A 19 12.35 14.72 1.93
C PHE A 19 13.53 14.85 0.98
N ASP A 20 14.25 13.74 0.79
CA ASP A 20 15.40 13.67 -0.11
C ASP A 20 15.23 12.42 -0.98
N GLN A 21 14.73 12.63 -2.20
CA GLN A 21 14.47 11.56 -3.16
C GLN A 21 15.68 10.67 -3.42
N SER A 22 16.88 11.26 -3.46
CA SER A 22 18.13 10.53 -3.75
C SER A 22 18.52 9.53 -2.66
N ARG A 23 17.98 9.71 -1.45
CA ARG A 23 18.22 8.86 -0.29
C ARG A 23 17.00 8.04 0.11
N ALA A 24 15.80 8.56 -0.13
CA ALA A 24 14.55 7.92 0.24
C ALA A 24 14.27 6.69 -0.64
N TYR A 25 14.57 6.79 -1.93
CA TYR A 25 14.37 5.71 -2.90
C TYR A 25 15.67 4.99 -3.26
N GLU A 26 16.64 4.97 -2.34
CA GLU A 26 17.88 4.20 -2.55
C GLU A 26 17.54 2.70 -2.56
N GLN A 27 17.41 2.14 -3.75
CA GLN A 27 17.12 0.73 -3.92
C GLN A 27 18.40 -0.10 -3.77
N LYS A 28 18.36 -1.12 -2.91
CA LYS A 28 19.45 -2.09 -2.74
C LYS A 28 19.18 -3.41 -3.47
N TYR A 29 18.12 -3.45 -4.28
CA TYR A 29 17.66 -4.65 -4.97
C TYR A 29 18.28 -4.76 -6.38
N SER A 30 18.57 -5.99 -6.81
CA SER A 30 19.03 -6.26 -8.17
C SER A 30 17.88 -6.04 -9.16
N GLN A 31 18.14 -5.30 -10.24
CA GLN A 31 17.18 -5.09 -11.34
C GLN A 31 16.99 -6.34 -12.20
N HIS A 32 17.86 -7.33 -12.05
CA HIS A 32 17.80 -8.56 -12.83
C HIS A 32 16.86 -9.53 -12.11
N ARG A 33 15.85 -10.05 -12.84
CA ARG A 33 14.94 -11.12 -12.39
C ARG A 33 13.94 -10.70 -11.31
N GLN A 34 13.20 -9.62 -11.57
CA GLN A 34 12.15 -9.11 -10.68
C GLN A 34 11.04 -10.14 -10.47
N THR A 35 10.53 -10.75 -11.54
CA THR A 35 9.53 -11.82 -11.46
C THR A 35 9.99 -12.98 -10.59
N GLU A 36 11.22 -13.45 -10.77
CA GLU A 36 11.79 -14.52 -9.94
C GLU A 36 11.93 -14.11 -8.47
N THR A 37 12.25 -12.84 -8.20
CA THR A 37 12.32 -12.29 -6.83
C THR A 37 10.94 -12.24 -6.19
N THR A 38 9.92 -11.83 -6.94
CA THR A 38 8.51 -11.88 -6.52
C THR A 38 8.10 -13.30 -6.14
N ILE A 39 8.37 -14.27 -7.01
CA ILE A 39 8.04 -15.68 -6.76
C ILE A 39 8.78 -16.22 -5.54
N ALA A 40 10.09 -15.94 -5.46
CA ALA A 40 10.92 -16.41 -4.36
C ALA A 40 10.50 -15.80 -3.02
N SER A 41 10.12 -14.53 -2.97
CA SER A 41 9.65 -13.88 -1.74
C SER A 41 8.21 -14.28 -1.37
N ALA A 42 7.35 -14.57 -2.35
CA ALA A 42 6.00 -15.07 -2.11
C ALA A 42 6.01 -16.46 -1.45
N LEU A 43 6.90 -17.34 -1.90
CA LEU A 43 7.02 -18.72 -1.40
C LEU A 43 8.04 -18.86 -0.26
N GLY A 44 9.00 -17.95 -0.18
CA GLY A 44 10.10 -17.99 0.77
C GLY A 44 9.60 -17.83 2.20
N GLY A 45 10.05 -18.73 3.08
CA GLY A 45 9.73 -18.69 4.50
C GLY A 45 8.35 -19.23 4.89
N LEU A 46 7.45 -19.52 3.93
CA LEU A 46 6.13 -20.10 4.25
C LEU A 46 6.28 -21.43 5.00
N LEU A 47 5.50 -21.59 6.08
CA LEU A 47 5.38 -22.86 6.78
C LEU A 47 4.47 -23.84 6.01
N PRO A 48 4.54 -25.16 6.28
CA PRO A 48 3.77 -26.15 5.52
C PRO A 48 2.25 -25.89 5.47
N GLN A 49 1.67 -25.41 6.57
CA GLN A 49 0.26 -25.06 6.67
C GLN A 49 -0.07 -23.86 5.77
N GLU A 50 0.74 -22.81 5.83
CA GLU A 50 0.63 -21.64 4.97
C GLU A 50 0.75 -21.99 3.49
N ARG A 51 1.71 -22.86 3.12
CA ARG A 51 1.87 -23.31 1.73
C ARG A 51 0.65 -24.10 1.23
N HIS A 52 -0.03 -24.82 2.11
CA HIS A 52 -1.25 -25.55 1.78
C HIS A 52 -2.44 -24.63 1.48
N ASP A 53 -2.50 -23.47 2.14
CA ASP A 53 -3.56 -22.48 1.95
C ASP A 53 -3.32 -21.52 0.77
N LEU A 54 -2.17 -21.62 0.12
CA LEU A 54 -1.79 -20.78 -1.01
C LEU A 54 -1.85 -21.57 -2.33
N LEU A 55 -2.64 -21.08 -3.27
CA LEU A 55 -2.57 -21.46 -4.68
C LEU A 55 -1.91 -20.35 -5.49
N LEU A 56 -0.65 -20.55 -5.86
CA LEU A 56 0.14 -19.60 -6.64
C LEU A 56 0.06 -19.93 -8.13
N ASN A 57 -0.65 -19.08 -8.87
CA ASN A 57 -0.81 -19.19 -10.32
C ASN A 57 -0.11 -18.02 -11.00
N ILE A 58 0.71 -18.28 -12.03
CA ILE A 58 1.44 -17.26 -12.79
C ILE A 58 0.94 -17.22 -14.22
N LEU A 59 0.48 -16.03 -14.62
CA LEU A 59 0.16 -15.70 -16.00
C LEU A 59 1.39 -15.12 -16.70
N ILE A 60 1.92 -15.82 -17.71
CA ILE A 60 2.84 -15.23 -18.69
C ILE A 60 2.02 -14.49 -19.74
N ALA A 61 1.91 -13.17 -19.53
CA ALA A 61 1.08 -12.26 -20.32
C ALA A 61 1.75 -11.78 -21.62
N HIS A 62 2.54 -12.62 -22.30
CA HIS A 62 2.99 -12.36 -23.67
C HIS A 62 2.16 -13.19 -24.64
N THR A 63 1.90 -12.67 -25.84
CA THR A 63 1.23 -13.47 -26.87
C THR A 63 2.09 -14.65 -27.33
N ASP A 64 3.41 -14.47 -27.37
CA ASP A 64 4.39 -15.56 -27.42
C ASP A 64 5.06 -15.70 -26.04
N PRO A 65 4.73 -16.74 -25.25
CA PRO A 65 5.30 -16.90 -23.92
C PRO A 65 6.81 -17.14 -23.93
N THR A 66 7.39 -17.61 -25.05
CA THR A 66 8.83 -17.89 -25.16
C THR A 66 9.70 -16.63 -25.15
N GLU A 67 9.11 -15.47 -25.44
CA GLU A 67 9.79 -14.18 -25.33
C GLU A 67 10.00 -13.77 -23.86
N HIS A 68 9.21 -14.29 -22.92
CA HIS A 68 9.33 -13.95 -21.50
C HIS A 68 10.49 -14.71 -20.83
N PRO A 69 11.46 -14.04 -20.18
CA PRO A 69 12.64 -14.69 -19.57
C PRO A 69 12.31 -15.82 -18.57
N THR A 70 11.25 -15.63 -17.80
CA THR A 70 10.73 -16.59 -16.81
C THR A 70 10.17 -17.87 -17.41
N TRP A 71 9.70 -17.88 -18.67
CA TRP A 71 9.01 -19.05 -19.26
C TRP A 71 9.88 -20.31 -19.31
N HIS A 72 11.17 -20.14 -19.59
CA HIS A 72 12.11 -21.26 -19.69
C HIS A 72 12.76 -21.62 -18.35
N GLN A 73 12.40 -20.95 -17.25
CA GLN A 73 12.97 -21.23 -15.93
C GLN A 73 12.27 -22.45 -15.32
N GLN A 74 12.89 -23.63 -15.46
CA GLN A 74 12.31 -24.88 -14.97
C GLN A 74 11.93 -24.85 -13.48
N TRP A 75 12.73 -24.19 -12.65
CA TRP A 75 12.46 -24.08 -11.22
C TRP A 75 11.13 -23.35 -10.92
N VAL A 76 10.71 -22.40 -11.78
CA VAL A 76 9.44 -21.68 -11.61
C VAL A 76 8.28 -22.64 -11.80
N SER A 77 8.29 -23.41 -12.88
CA SER A 77 7.25 -24.42 -13.15
C SER A 77 7.14 -25.50 -12.07
N LEU A 78 8.21 -25.72 -11.30
CA LEU A 78 8.24 -26.68 -10.19
C LEU A 78 7.81 -26.06 -8.84
N ALA A 79 7.96 -24.74 -8.68
CA ALA A 79 7.68 -24.05 -7.43
C ALA A 79 6.21 -23.63 -7.30
N VAL A 80 5.57 -23.28 -8.41
CA VAL A 80 4.20 -22.75 -8.45
C VAL A 80 3.17 -23.83 -8.74
N ASP A 81 1.91 -23.57 -8.41
CA ASP A 81 0.82 -24.53 -8.64
C ASP A 81 0.41 -24.57 -10.11
N ASN A 82 0.38 -23.41 -10.78
CA ASN A 82 0.13 -23.34 -12.22
C ASN A 82 0.96 -22.24 -12.89
N LEU A 83 1.71 -22.58 -13.93
CA LEU A 83 2.31 -21.63 -14.86
C LEU A 83 1.54 -21.70 -16.18
N PHE A 84 0.91 -20.61 -16.60
CA PHE A 84 0.02 -20.61 -17.75
C PHE A 84 0.15 -19.34 -18.61
N THR A 85 -0.38 -19.41 -19.82
CA THR A 85 -0.49 -18.28 -20.76
C THR A 85 -1.92 -18.21 -21.31
N TYR A 86 -2.17 -17.36 -22.29
CA TYR A 86 -3.47 -17.24 -22.92
C TYR A 86 -3.87 -18.55 -23.62
N ASN A 87 -5.05 -19.07 -23.28
CA ASN A 87 -5.66 -20.16 -24.03
C ASN A 87 -6.37 -19.58 -25.26
N LEU A 88 -5.61 -19.47 -26.34
CA LEU A 88 -6.05 -18.92 -27.64
C LEU A 88 -6.65 -20.01 -28.54
N SER A 89 -7.46 -20.92 -27.98
CA SER A 89 -8.20 -21.91 -28.76
C SER A 89 -9.07 -21.24 -29.84
N LEU A 90 -9.53 -22.00 -30.85
CA LEU A 90 -10.33 -21.50 -31.98
C LEU A 90 -11.51 -20.59 -31.58
N SER A 91 -12.15 -20.83 -30.43
CA SER A 91 -13.24 -20.02 -29.88
C SER A 91 -12.83 -18.61 -29.40
N ARG A 92 -11.53 -18.34 -29.23
CA ARG A 92 -10.93 -17.06 -28.81
C ARG A 92 -9.90 -16.53 -29.82
N ALA A 93 -9.94 -17.01 -31.07
CA ALA A 93 -8.99 -16.59 -32.12
C ALA A 93 -9.04 -15.07 -32.40
N HIS A 94 -10.19 -14.43 -32.23
CA HIS A 94 -10.33 -12.97 -32.34
C HIS A 94 -9.53 -12.22 -31.26
N ASP A 95 -9.43 -12.79 -30.06
CA ASP A 95 -8.64 -12.19 -28.97
C ASP A 95 -7.14 -12.32 -29.23
N ALA A 96 -6.68 -13.39 -29.89
CA ALA A 96 -5.28 -13.56 -30.27
C ALA A 96 -4.75 -12.39 -31.12
N HIS A 97 -5.46 -12.05 -32.21
CA HIS A 97 -5.07 -10.94 -33.07
C HIS A 97 -5.16 -9.58 -32.36
N ARG A 98 -6.10 -9.42 -31.42
CA ARG A 98 -6.22 -8.18 -30.63
C ARG A 98 -5.06 -8.02 -29.66
N LEU A 99 -4.74 -9.07 -28.92
CA LEU A 99 -3.62 -9.07 -27.97
C LEU A 99 -2.31 -8.77 -28.68
N GLN A 100 -2.05 -9.43 -29.81
CA GLN A 100 -0.83 -9.20 -30.58
C GLN A 100 -0.73 -7.76 -31.08
N ARG A 101 -1.86 -7.19 -31.55
CA ARG A 101 -1.90 -5.79 -31.98
C ARG A 101 -1.65 -4.83 -30.83
N TRP A 102 -2.25 -5.06 -29.67
CA TRP A 102 -2.03 -4.20 -28.51
C TRP A 102 -0.60 -4.30 -27.97
N GLU A 103 0.00 -5.48 -27.99
CA GLU A 103 1.38 -5.71 -27.57
C GLU A 103 2.37 -4.99 -28.51
N GLN A 104 2.26 -5.22 -29.82
CA GLN A 104 3.09 -4.54 -30.83
C GLN A 104 2.87 -3.02 -30.85
N GLY A 105 1.62 -2.58 -30.67
CA GLY A 105 1.26 -1.16 -30.60
C GLY A 105 1.50 -0.52 -29.24
N ARG A 106 2.01 -1.26 -28.24
CA ARG A 106 2.21 -0.81 -26.85
C ARG A 106 0.96 -0.23 -26.18
N ASN A 107 -0.24 -0.70 -26.55
CA ASN A 107 -1.50 -0.33 -25.92
C ASN A 107 -1.73 -1.14 -24.64
N PHE A 108 -0.93 -0.84 -23.62
CA PHE A 108 -0.96 -1.51 -22.32
C PHE A 108 -2.16 -1.11 -21.44
N SER A 109 -2.91 -0.08 -21.82
CA SER A 109 -4.14 0.32 -21.12
C SER A 109 -5.28 -0.66 -21.40
N GLU A 110 -5.49 -1.05 -22.67
CA GLU A 110 -6.47 -2.07 -23.02
C GLU A 110 -5.96 -3.48 -22.70
N LYS A 111 -4.71 -3.78 -23.05
CA LYS A 111 -4.12 -5.09 -22.76
C LYS A 111 -4.08 -5.37 -21.25
N GLY A 112 -3.73 -4.37 -20.44
CA GLY A 112 -3.71 -4.53 -18.98
C GLY A 112 -5.08 -4.89 -18.39
N VAL A 113 -6.17 -4.30 -18.90
CA VAL A 113 -7.54 -4.68 -18.49
C VAL A 113 -7.85 -6.13 -18.89
N PHE A 114 -7.45 -6.55 -20.09
CA PHE A 114 -7.62 -7.94 -20.51
C PHE A 114 -6.82 -8.89 -19.62
N ASP A 115 -5.54 -8.62 -19.39
CA ASP A 115 -4.64 -9.47 -18.60
C ASP A 115 -5.15 -9.64 -17.17
N TYR A 116 -5.56 -8.53 -16.55
CA TYR A 116 -6.11 -8.51 -15.20
C TYR A 116 -7.39 -9.35 -15.10
N THR A 117 -8.34 -9.15 -16.03
CA THR A 117 -9.59 -9.93 -16.03
C THR A 117 -9.38 -11.39 -16.39
N TYR A 118 -8.39 -11.72 -17.23
CA TYR A 118 -8.02 -13.09 -17.55
C TYR A 118 -7.41 -13.80 -16.33
N ALA A 119 -6.51 -13.15 -15.60
CA ALA A 119 -5.94 -13.67 -14.35
C ALA A 119 -7.03 -13.91 -13.28
N LEU A 120 -7.91 -12.92 -13.07
CA LEU A 120 -9.07 -13.07 -12.17
C LEU A 120 -9.96 -14.24 -12.57
N GLU A 121 -10.25 -14.42 -13.86
CA GLU A 121 -11.07 -15.53 -14.35
C GLU A 121 -10.44 -16.90 -14.02
N GLN A 122 -9.13 -17.06 -14.23
CA GLN A 122 -8.45 -18.32 -13.94
C GLN A 122 -8.41 -18.60 -12.44
N CYS A 123 -8.06 -17.60 -11.62
CA CYS A 123 -8.05 -17.76 -10.18
C CYS A 123 -9.47 -18.04 -9.62
N HIS A 124 -10.51 -17.39 -10.15
CA HIS A 124 -11.88 -17.63 -9.72
C HIS A 124 -12.34 -19.08 -9.93
N LYS A 125 -11.88 -19.75 -11.01
CA LYS A 125 -12.23 -21.15 -11.31
C LYS A 125 -11.70 -22.15 -10.29
N THR A 126 -10.68 -21.80 -9.51
CA THR A 126 -10.09 -22.68 -8.49
C THR A 126 -11.00 -22.96 -7.30
N GLY A 127 -12.02 -22.12 -7.10
CA GLY A 127 -12.96 -22.27 -5.98
C GLY A 127 -12.48 -21.67 -4.65
N THR A 128 -11.34 -20.96 -4.62
CA THR A 128 -10.84 -20.32 -3.39
C THR A 128 -11.77 -19.21 -2.87
N PRO A 129 -11.82 -18.99 -1.54
CA PRO A 129 -12.64 -17.94 -0.92
C PRO A 129 -12.12 -16.52 -1.18
N TYR A 130 -10.82 -16.40 -1.44
CA TYR A 130 -10.15 -15.15 -1.76
C TYR A 130 -9.33 -15.31 -3.05
N VAL A 131 -9.26 -14.24 -3.82
CA VAL A 131 -8.42 -14.15 -5.02
C VAL A 131 -7.49 -12.96 -4.85
N GLY A 132 -6.19 -13.21 -4.82
CA GLY A 132 -5.18 -12.17 -4.82
C GLY A 132 -4.60 -11.96 -6.22
N ILE A 133 -4.38 -10.70 -6.59
CA ILE A 133 -3.63 -10.30 -7.79
C ILE A 133 -2.37 -9.55 -7.35
N PHE A 134 -1.24 -9.99 -7.89
CA PHE A 134 0.11 -9.56 -7.52
C PHE A 134 0.79 -9.09 -8.81
N GLU A 135 1.42 -7.91 -8.78
CA GLU A 135 2.33 -7.47 -9.84
C GLU A 135 3.62 -8.32 -9.79
N ASP A 136 4.35 -8.39 -10.90
CA ASP A 136 5.52 -9.26 -11.06
C ASP A 136 6.83 -8.61 -10.57
N ASP A 137 6.78 -7.37 -10.09
CA ASP A 137 7.91 -6.58 -9.63
C ASP A 137 7.73 -6.12 -8.17
N ILE A 138 7.35 -7.07 -7.31
CA ILE A 138 7.17 -6.84 -5.88
C ILE A 138 8.08 -7.75 -5.04
N MET A 139 8.30 -7.36 -3.79
CA MET A 139 8.98 -8.17 -2.80
C MET A 139 8.12 -8.29 -1.56
N LEU A 140 7.83 -9.51 -1.13
CA LEU A 140 7.03 -9.78 0.06
C LEU A 140 7.90 -9.92 1.30
N ALA A 141 7.41 -9.40 2.41
CA ALA A 141 8.04 -9.54 3.73
C ALA A 141 7.79 -10.92 4.33
N GLU A 142 8.66 -11.34 5.24
CA GLU A 142 8.48 -12.57 6.01
C GLU A 142 7.14 -12.54 6.80
N GLY A 143 6.41 -13.65 6.79
CA GLY A 143 5.10 -13.78 7.42
C GLY A 143 3.93 -13.08 6.68
N TRP A 144 4.13 -12.61 5.44
CA TRP A 144 3.08 -11.89 4.71
C TRP A 144 1.74 -12.64 4.66
N LEU A 145 1.75 -13.97 4.49
CA LEU A 145 0.54 -14.76 4.32
C LEU A 145 -0.26 -14.86 5.62
N VAL A 146 0.35 -15.23 6.74
CA VAL A 146 -0.39 -15.25 8.02
C VAL A 146 -0.89 -13.86 8.43
N HIS A 147 -0.15 -12.79 8.10
CA HIS A 147 -0.60 -11.41 8.29
C HIS A 147 -1.87 -11.12 7.45
N LEU A 148 -1.88 -11.53 6.18
CA LEU A 148 -3.05 -11.44 5.30
C LEU A 148 -4.23 -12.22 5.88
N LEU A 149 -4.05 -13.51 6.15
CA LEU A 149 -5.09 -14.41 6.63
C LEU A 149 -5.70 -13.94 7.95
N SER A 150 -4.86 -13.47 8.88
CA SER A 150 -5.31 -12.88 10.14
C SER A 150 -6.15 -11.61 9.92
N GLY A 151 -5.78 -10.79 8.93
CA GLY A 151 -6.55 -9.63 8.50
C GLY A 151 -7.90 -10.03 7.90
N LEU A 152 -7.92 -10.97 6.96
CA LEU A 152 -9.15 -11.46 6.33
C LEU A 152 -10.11 -12.05 7.36
N SER A 153 -9.63 -12.89 8.29
CA SER A 153 -10.47 -13.45 9.35
C SER A 153 -11.02 -12.40 10.31
N ARG A 154 -10.36 -11.25 10.49
CA ARG A 154 -10.93 -10.10 11.23
C ARG A 154 -12.08 -9.46 10.45
N LEU A 155 -11.90 -9.23 9.14
CA LEU A 155 -12.97 -8.70 8.28
C LEU A 155 -14.21 -9.60 8.28
N GLU A 156 -14.02 -10.92 8.19
CA GLU A 156 -15.13 -11.89 8.25
C GLU A 156 -15.87 -11.87 9.59
N ARG A 157 -15.13 -11.80 10.71
CA ARG A 157 -15.72 -11.69 12.05
C ARG A 157 -16.49 -10.39 12.25
N ASP A 158 -15.93 -9.28 11.80
CA ASP A 158 -16.58 -7.97 11.88
C ASP A 158 -17.85 -7.95 11.04
N ALA A 159 -17.80 -8.49 9.82
CA ALA A 159 -18.97 -8.68 8.97
C ALA A 159 -20.04 -9.55 9.64
N SER A 160 -19.66 -10.70 10.20
CA SER A 160 -20.58 -11.62 10.87
C SER A 160 -21.21 -11.01 12.13
N SER A 161 -20.45 -10.23 12.91
CA SER A 161 -20.95 -9.54 14.10
C SER A 161 -21.93 -8.42 13.74
N SER A 162 -21.68 -7.68 12.66
CA SER A 162 -22.56 -6.60 12.19
C SER A 162 -23.88 -7.07 11.60
N ILE A 163 -24.04 -8.35 11.26
CA ILE A 163 -25.35 -8.93 10.90
C ILE A 163 -26.26 -9.07 12.14
N SER A 164 -25.67 -9.16 13.35
CA SER A 164 -26.43 -9.27 14.61
C SER A 164 -26.82 -7.92 15.22
N SER A 165 -26.20 -6.82 14.79
CA SER A 165 -26.62 -5.45 15.08
C SER A 165 -27.30 -4.83 13.86
N SER A 166 -28.28 -3.95 14.01
CA SER A 166 -29.04 -3.34 12.91
C SER A 166 -28.23 -2.41 11.98
N SER A 167 -26.90 -2.50 11.98
CA SER A 167 -25.97 -1.77 11.12
C SER A 167 -25.48 -2.71 10.02
N SER A 168 -26.04 -2.62 8.82
CA SER A 168 -25.56 -3.38 7.66
C SER A 168 -24.04 -3.22 7.52
N SER A 169 -23.28 -4.33 7.56
CA SER A 169 -21.87 -4.31 7.17
C SER A 169 -21.73 -3.65 5.81
N LYS A 170 -20.85 -2.64 5.68
CA LYS A 170 -20.58 -2.07 4.36
C LYS A 170 -19.85 -3.13 3.53
N PRO A 171 -20.32 -3.47 2.32
CA PRO A 171 -19.56 -4.32 1.43
C PRO A 171 -18.18 -3.70 1.15
N TRP A 172 -17.17 -4.55 0.96
CA TRP A 172 -15.81 -4.12 0.69
C TRP A 172 -15.31 -4.72 -0.61
N LEU A 173 -14.45 -3.98 -1.31
CA LEU A 173 -13.95 -4.35 -2.64
C LEU A 173 -12.69 -5.19 -2.54
N TYR A 174 -11.67 -4.68 -1.83
CA TYR A 174 -10.38 -5.33 -1.69
C TYR A 174 -9.69 -4.99 -0.37
N LEU A 175 -8.71 -5.83 -0.03
CA LEU A 175 -7.68 -5.57 0.97
C LEU A 175 -6.33 -5.46 0.24
N ARG A 176 -5.59 -4.39 0.49
CA ARG A 176 -4.25 -4.20 -0.06
C ARG A 176 -3.17 -4.39 1.01
N MET A 177 -2.00 -4.85 0.57
CA MET A 177 -0.83 -5.07 1.45
C MET A 177 0.37 -4.20 1.08
N PHE A 178 0.21 -3.33 0.08
CA PHE A 178 1.14 -2.29 -0.29
C PHE A 178 0.47 -0.93 -0.11
N ASN A 179 1.22 0.02 0.45
CA ASN A 179 0.84 1.42 0.43
C ASN A 179 2.06 2.31 0.24
N GLN A 180 1.84 3.40 -0.48
CA GLN A 180 2.79 4.50 -0.65
C GLN A 180 2.42 5.63 0.32
N GLU A 181 3.37 6.07 1.15
CA GLU A 181 3.16 7.12 2.16
C GLU A 181 2.74 8.46 1.55
N ARG A 182 3.11 8.70 0.27
CA ARG A 182 2.67 9.88 -0.50
C ARG A 182 1.15 10.03 -0.51
N SER A 183 0.40 8.92 -0.52
CA SER A 183 -1.06 8.93 -0.57
C SER A 183 -1.73 9.23 0.78
N THR A 184 -0.98 9.21 1.89
CA THR A 184 -1.49 9.38 3.26
C THR A 184 -0.99 10.65 3.97
N GLY A 185 -0.25 11.50 3.25
CA GLY A 185 0.42 12.70 3.76
C GLY A 185 -0.51 13.85 4.19
N TRP A 186 0.11 14.98 4.57
CA TRP A 186 -0.61 16.24 4.81
C TRP A 186 -1.21 16.79 3.50
N LEU A 187 -2.19 17.69 3.61
CA LEU A 187 -2.82 18.33 2.45
C LEU A 187 -1.80 19.08 1.58
N SER A 188 -0.78 19.69 2.19
CA SER A 188 0.25 20.45 1.50
C SER A 188 1.55 20.47 2.29
N THR A 189 2.68 20.62 1.61
CA THR A 189 4.00 20.85 2.23
C THR A 189 4.30 22.35 2.41
N ARG A 190 3.44 23.24 1.89
CA ARG A 190 3.59 24.70 2.01
C ARG A 190 3.07 25.16 3.38
N ILE A 191 3.85 26.05 4.01
CA ILE A 191 3.48 26.66 5.29
C ILE A 191 2.23 27.53 5.09
N GLY A 192 1.18 27.23 5.86
CA GLY A 192 -0.09 27.98 5.88
C GLY A 192 -1.28 27.18 5.36
N ASP A 193 -1.02 26.22 4.48
CA ASP A 193 -2.05 25.42 3.78
C ASP A 193 -2.64 24.31 4.67
N ASN A 194 -1.95 23.92 5.75
CA ASN A 194 -2.45 22.95 6.73
C ASN A 194 -3.18 23.64 7.91
N HIS A 195 -3.63 24.88 7.71
CA HIS A 195 -4.29 25.69 8.73
C HIS A 195 -3.42 25.96 9.97
N GLU A 196 -2.09 26.02 9.79
CA GLU A 196 -1.13 26.24 10.87
C GLU A 196 -1.44 27.52 11.66
N HIS A 197 -1.90 28.56 10.97
CA HIS A 197 -2.26 29.84 11.58
C HIS A 197 -3.46 29.73 12.54
N TRP A 198 -4.47 28.93 12.20
CA TRP A 198 -5.61 28.67 13.10
C TRP A 198 -5.19 27.84 14.29
N ILE A 199 -4.34 26.83 14.10
CA ILE A 199 -3.80 25.99 15.19
C ILE A 199 -2.97 26.84 16.15
N ILE A 200 -2.08 27.69 15.64
CA ILE A 200 -1.27 28.61 16.45
C ILE A 200 -2.17 29.55 17.24
N THR A 201 -3.18 30.13 16.59
CA THR A 201 -4.14 31.03 17.25
C THR A 201 -4.91 30.32 18.36
N ALA A 202 -5.38 29.09 18.13
CA ALA A 202 -6.06 28.29 19.14
C ALA A 202 -5.15 27.97 20.33
N LEU A 203 -3.88 27.61 20.08
CA LEU A 203 -2.89 27.39 21.15
C LEU A 203 -2.60 28.65 21.94
N TRP A 204 -2.54 29.81 21.29
CA TRP A 204 -2.40 31.10 21.98
C TRP A 204 -3.60 31.40 22.89
N LEU A 205 -4.83 31.18 22.39
CA LEU A 205 -6.05 31.37 23.18
C LEU A 205 -6.14 30.40 24.36
N ALA A 206 -5.62 29.18 24.23
CA ALA A 206 -5.59 28.20 25.30
C ALA A 206 -4.53 28.51 26.37
N LEU A 207 -3.35 28.99 25.97
CA LEU A 207 -2.19 29.11 26.87
C LEU A 207 -2.01 30.52 27.45
N ALA A 208 -2.28 31.58 26.68
CA ALA A 208 -2.03 32.95 27.14
C ALA A 208 -2.90 33.37 28.35
N PRO A 209 -4.22 33.09 28.40
CA PRO A 209 -5.05 33.51 29.53
C PRO A 209 -4.65 32.84 30.86
N PRO A 210 -4.44 31.50 30.93
CA PRO A 210 -3.93 30.86 32.14
C PRO A 210 -2.56 31.39 32.59
N MET A 211 -1.64 31.66 31.65
CA MET A 211 -0.33 32.24 31.98
C MET A 211 -0.45 33.64 32.58
N LEU A 212 -1.33 34.48 32.02
CA LEU A 212 -1.61 35.83 32.54
C LEU A 212 -2.29 35.78 33.92
N LEU A 213 -3.23 34.85 34.11
CA LEU A 213 -3.90 34.63 35.39
C LEU A 213 -2.93 34.12 36.47
N ALA A 214 -2.10 33.13 36.14
CA ALA A 214 -1.08 32.60 37.03
C ALA A 214 -0.07 33.68 37.42
N ARG A 215 0.37 34.49 36.44
CA ARG A 215 1.22 35.66 36.70
C ARG A 215 0.55 36.66 37.64
N ARG A 216 -0.75 36.94 37.49
CA ARG A 216 -1.49 37.86 38.39
C ARG A 216 -1.68 37.30 39.80
N ARG A 217 -1.84 35.98 39.94
CA ARG A 217 -2.22 35.34 41.21
C ARG A 217 -1.02 34.90 42.05
N TRP A 218 0.11 34.54 41.43
CA TRP A 218 1.23 33.91 42.13
C TRP A 218 2.55 34.64 41.88
N LYS A 219 3.17 35.12 42.97
CA LYS A 219 4.49 35.81 42.91
C LYS A 219 5.58 34.95 42.29
N ALA A 220 5.58 33.63 42.54
CA ALA A 220 6.53 32.70 41.94
C ALA A 220 6.40 32.60 40.41
N ALA A 221 5.19 32.79 39.87
CA ALA A 221 4.93 32.73 38.43
C ALA A 221 5.44 33.97 37.67
N HIS A 222 5.75 35.08 38.37
CA HIS A 222 6.31 36.27 37.73
C HIS A 222 7.69 36.03 37.12
N ALA A 223 8.51 35.17 37.74
CA ALA A 223 9.84 34.81 37.26
C ALA A 223 9.77 33.90 36.03
N VAL A 224 8.84 32.94 36.02
CA VAL A 224 8.67 31.96 34.94
C VAL A 224 7.96 32.58 33.73
N PHE A 225 6.85 33.28 33.94
CA PHE A 225 6.07 33.94 32.89
C PHE A 225 6.45 35.42 32.76
N SER A 226 7.75 35.72 32.66
CA SER A 226 8.21 37.07 32.32
C SER A 226 7.71 37.46 30.91
N PRO A 227 7.53 38.76 30.59
CA PRO A 227 7.13 39.17 29.24
C PRO A 227 8.05 38.62 28.14
N ALA A 228 9.36 38.57 28.41
CA ALA A 228 10.34 37.97 27.51
C ALA A 228 10.12 36.46 27.33
N SER A 229 9.91 35.72 28.43
CA SER A 229 9.64 34.28 28.39
C SER A 229 8.33 33.96 27.65
N MET A 230 7.29 34.77 27.87
CA MET A 230 6.00 34.65 27.17
C MET A 230 6.14 34.96 25.69
N PHE A 231 6.88 36.01 25.31
CA PHE A 231 7.16 36.33 23.92
C PHE A 231 7.94 35.22 23.21
N VAL A 232 8.97 34.67 23.86
CA VAL A 232 9.73 33.54 23.30
C VAL A 232 8.83 32.31 23.14
N LEU A 233 8.05 31.97 24.16
CA LEU A 233 7.18 30.79 24.11
C LEU A 233 6.08 30.94 23.04
N LEU A 234 5.30 32.01 23.12
CA LEU A 234 4.13 32.22 22.27
C LEU A 234 4.52 32.69 20.87
N GLY A 235 5.53 33.55 20.74
CA GLY A 235 5.92 34.17 19.47
C GLY A 235 6.93 33.36 18.66
N LEU A 236 7.78 32.55 19.31
CA LEU A 236 8.83 31.80 18.61
C LEU A 236 8.63 30.29 18.74
N ILE A 237 8.50 29.76 19.96
CA ILE A 237 8.49 28.32 20.20
C ILE A 237 7.23 27.69 19.60
N ILE A 238 6.04 28.14 19.98
CA ILE A 238 4.77 27.55 19.52
C ILE A 238 4.66 27.59 17.98
N PRO A 239 4.83 28.75 17.30
CA PRO A 239 4.77 28.80 15.85
C PRO A 239 5.81 27.89 15.19
N SER A 240 7.05 27.88 15.70
CA SER A 240 8.11 27.02 15.16
C SER A 240 7.76 25.54 15.30
N TYR A 241 7.19 25.11 16.44
CA TYR A 241 6.80 23.72 16.67
C TYR A 241 5.63 23.31 15.77
N VAL A 242 4.60 24.14 15.64
CA VAL A 242 3.46 23.85 14.75
C VAL A 242 3.94 23.73 13.30
N VAL A 243 4.77 24.66 12.84
CA VAL A 243 5.34 24.59 11.49
C VAL A 243 6.19 23.33 11.34
N LEU A 244 7.13 23.06 12.26
CA LEU A 244 7.99 21.87 12.19
C LEU A 244 7.20 20.56 12.22
N PHE A 245 6.10 20.52 12.96
CA PHE A 245 5.19 19.38 13.01
C PHE A 245 4.69 19.02 11.59
N PHE A 246 4.08 19.96 10.88
CA PHE A 246 3.62 19.71 9.50
C PHE A 246 4.79 19.49 8.53
N GLN A 247 5.90 20.23 8.68
CA GLN A 247 7.06 20.06 7.80
C GLN A 247 7.79 18.73 7.99
N SER A 248 7.56 17.99 9.09
CA SER A 248 8.18 16.67 9.31
C SER A 248 7.46 15.54 8.57
N GLY A 249 6.29 15.79 8.01
CA GLY A 249 5.51 14.77 7.30
C GLY A 249 4.66 13.90 8.24
N LYS A 250 3.52 13.41 7.72
CA LYS A 250 2.53 12.70 8.54
C LYS A 250 2.96 11.27 8.83
N ALA A 251 3.51 10.55 7.85
CA ALA A 251 3.92 9.17 8.02
C ALA A 251 5.08 9.05 9.02
N SER A 252 5.97 10.04 9.06
CA SER A 252 7.08 10.09 10.03
C SER A 252 6.62 10.31 11.48
N LEU A 253 5.53 11.05 11.69
CA LEU A 253 5.07 11.43 13.03
C LEU A 253 3.93 10.53 13.54
N TRP A 254 3.06 10.12 12.62
CA TRP A 254 1.91 9.27 12.87
C TRP A 254 1.81 8.20 11.78
N PRO A 255 2.67 7.17 11.85
CA PRO A 255 2.51 6.01 10.99
C PRO A 255 1.15 5.34 11.28
N PRO A 256 0.51 4.74 10.27
CA PRO A 256 -0.72 3.98 10.46
C PRO A 256 -0.57 2.92 11.55
N ARG A 257 -1.63 2.73 12.34
CA ARG A 257 -1.65 1.68 13.37
C ARG A 257 -1.59 0.32 12.70
N ARG A 258 -0.87 -0.63 13.32
CA ARG A 258 -0.85 -2.03 12.88
C ARG A 258 -2.28 -2.60 12.89
N GLY A 259 -2.59 -3.43 11.90
CA GLY A 259 -3.90 -4.01 11.66
C GLY A 259 -4.56 -3.49 10.38
N LEU A 260 -5.87 -3.61 10.32
CA LEU A 260 -6.68 -3.16 9.19
C LEU A 260 -7.02 -1.69 9.33
N ALA A 261 -6.91 -0.95 8.25
CA ALA A 261 -7.38 0.42 8.14
C ALA A 261 -8.33 0.57 6.95
N ASP A 262 -9.43 1.29 7.15
CA ASP A 262 -10.22 1.81 6.03
C ASP A 262 -9.38 2.88 5.31
N GLU A 263 -9.21 2.68 4.01
CA GLU A 263 -8.39 3.53 3.18
C GLU A 263 -9.15 3.96 1.92
N PRO A 264 -9.90 5.07 2.00
CA PRO A 264 -10.78 5.53 0.92
C PRO A 264 -10.02 6.06 -0.30
N PHE A 265 -8.70 6.25 -0.18
CA PHE A 265 -7.85 6.61 -1.30
C PHE A 265 -6.52 5.88 -1.17
N GLY A 266 -6.17 5.15 -2.22
CA GLY A 266 -4.92 4.42 -2.30
C GLY A 266 -4.43 4.39 -3.73
N CYS A 267 -3.16 4.75 -3.95
CA CYS A 267 -2.53 4.49 -5.24
C CYS A 267 -2.19 3.01 -5.38
N CYS A 268 -2.21 2.58 -6.65
CA CYS A 268 -1.39 1.51 -7.18
C CYS A 268 -1.93 0.09 -6.86
N SER A 269 -1.63 -0.88 -7.73
CA SER A 269 -2.27 -2.21 -7.78
C SER A 269 -1.32 -3.38 -7.46
N GLN A 270 -0.22 -3.12 -6.77
CA GLN A 270 0.86 -4.09 -6.52
C GLN A 270 0.39 -5.41 -5.92
N ILE A 271 -0.48 -5.34 -4.90
CA ILE A 271 -1.01 -6.52 -4.22
C ILE A 271 -2.42 -6.22 -3.70
N MET A 272 -3.39 -6.83 -4.37
CA MET A 272 -4.82 -6.63 -4.10
C MET A 272 -5.49 -7.98 -3.86
N ILE A 273 -6.18 -8.10 -2.73
CA ILE A 273 -6.91 -9.30 -2.34
C ILE A 273 -8.40 -9.02 -2.39
N PHE A 274 -9.11 -9.77 -3.21
CA PHE A 274 -10.54 -9.65 -3.43
C PHE A 274 -11.27 -10.82 -2.77
N PRO A 275 -12.38 -10.59 -2.08
CA PRO A 275 -13.25 -11.67 -1.67
C PRO A 275 -13.95 -12.25 -2.91
N ARG A 276 -14.17 -13.56 -2.93
CA ARG A 276 -14.62 -14.30 -4.11
C ARG A 276 -15.85 -13.69 -4.78
N GLU A 277 -16.82 -13.24 -3.98
CA GLU A 277 -18.07 -12.63 -4.43
C GLU A 277 -17.88 -11.33 -5.21
N GLN A 278 -16.76 -10.62 -5.00
CA GLN A 278 -16.45 -9.38 -5.72
C GLN A 278 -15.76 -9.61 -7.06
N VAL A 279 -15.24 -10.82 -7.32
CA VAL A 279 -14.42 -11.11 -8.49
C VAL A 279 -15.23 -11.04 -9.80
N LEU A 280 -16.40 -11.68 -9.86
CA LEU A 280 -17.22 -11.65 -11.08
C LEU A 280 -17.76 -10.23 -11.38
N PRO A 281 -18.37 -9.51 -10.41
CA PRO A 281 -18.75 -8.11 -10.62
C PRO A 281 -17.58 -7.21 -11.05
N LEU A 282 -16.38 -7.43 -10.48
CA LEU A 282 -15.19 -6.68 -10.87
C LEU A 282 -14.81 -6.95 -12.33
N MET A 283 -14.82 -8.21 -12.74
CA MET A 283 -14.51 -8.58 -14.12
C MET A 283 -15.49 -7.96 -15.11
N ASP A 284 -16.80 -7.96 -14.79
CA ASP A 284 -17.81 -7.37 -15.64
C ASP A 284 -17.64 -5.85 -15.77
N PHE A 285 -17.38 -5.16 -14.65
CA PHE A 285 -17.05 -3.73 -14.64
C PHE A 285 -15.82 -3.41 -15.50
N LEU A 286 -14.71 -4.14 -15.30
CA LEU A 286 -13.47 -3.93 -16.05
C LEU A 286 -13.66 -4.20 -17.55
N ARG A 287 -14.39 -5.25 -17.92
CA ARG A 287 -14.73 -5.56 -19.31
C ARG A 287 -15.60 -4.48 -19.94
N GLN A 288 -16.48 -3.85 -19.17
CA GLN A 288 -17.29 -2.73 -19.64
C GLN A 288 -16.45 -1.47 -19.87
N LYS A 289 -15.53 -1.15 -18.96
CA LYS A 289 -14.61 0.01 -19.09
C LYS A 289 -13.61 -0.17 -20.23
N LYS A 290 -13.19 -1.41 -20.53
CA LYS A 290 -12.30 -1.84 -21.63
C LYS A 290 -10.86 -1.34 -21.58
N THR A 291 -10.62 -0.14 -21.08
CA THR A 291 -9.31 0.51 -21.03
C THR A 291 -9.19 1.36 -19.78
N GLY A 292 -7.97 1.50 -19.27
CA GLY A 292 -7.68 2.36 -18.13
C GLY A 292 -6.56 1.81 -17.26
N GLN A 293 -6.25 2.56 -16.20
CA GLN A 293 -5.34 2.11 -15.15
C GLN A 293 -6.13 1.32 -14.10
N ILE A 294 -5.67 0.13 -13.73
CA ILE A 294 -6.45 -0.78 -12.88
C ILE A 294 -6.76 -0.16 -11.51
N ASP A 295 -5.78 0.47 -10.87
CA ASP A 295 -5.97 1.17 -9.59
C ASP A 295 -7.02 2.29 -9.68
N LEU A 296 -7.02 3.09 -10.74
CA LEU A 296 -8.03 4.13 -10.98
C LEU A 296 -9.42 3.53 -11.23
N LEU A 297 -9.51 2.46 -12.02
CA LEU A 297 -10.76 1.74 -12.28
C LEU A 297 -11.33 1.10 -11.00
N LEU A 298 -10.47 0.53 -10.15
CA LEU A 298 -10.86 0.00 -8.84
C LEU A 298 -11.36 1.11 -7.90
N ASN A 299 -10.70 2.27 -7.90
CA ASN A 299 -11.14 3.44 -7.14
C ASN A 299 -12.52 3.93 -7.62
N GLU A 300 -12.69 4.07 -8.94
CA GLU A 300 -13.95 4.47 -9.57
C GLU A 300 -15.08 3.51 -9.18
N ARG A 301 -14.88 2.19 -9.30
CA ARG A 301 -15.90 1.21 -8.89
C ARG A 301 -16.25 1.31 -7.41
N ALA A 302 -15.24 1.44 -6.55
CA ALA A 302 -15.46 1.53 -5.11
C ALA A 302 -16.28 2.78 -4.74
N GLU A 303 -16.06 3.89 -5.43
CA GLU A 303 -16.85 5.13 -5.26
C GLU A 303 -18.27 4.99 -5.80
N GLU A 304 -18.44 4.43 -7.01
CA GLU A 304 -19.74 4.22 -7.65
C GLU A 304 -20.66 3.30 -6.83
N GLU A 305 -20.11 2.22 -6.26
CA GLU A 305 -20.86 1.20 -5.52
C GLU A 305 -20.80 1.37 -4.00
N GLY A 306 -20.08 2.38 -3.49
CA GLY A 306 -19.91 2.63 -2.05
C GLY A 306 -19.17 1.50 -1.31
N LEU A 307 -18.23 0.83 -1.99
CA LEU A 307 -17.46 -0.28 -1.44
C LEU A 307 -16.28 0.21 -0.60
N THR A 308 -16.12 -0.39 0.57
CA THR A 308 -14.98 -0.11 1.46
C THR A 308 -13.69 -0.70 0.87
N ARG A 309 -12.57 -0.02 1.07
CA ARG A 309 -11.25 -0.47 0.65
C ARG A 309 -10.37 -0.55 1.89
N TYR A 310 -9.77 -1.71 2.13
CA TYR A 310 -8.95 -1.92 3.30
C TYR A 310 -7.47 -1.95 2.95
N ALA A 311 -6.64 -1.52 3.89
CA ALA A 311 -5.21 -1.73 3.85
C ALA A 311 -4.72 -2.41 5.12
N LEU A 312 -3.73 -3.28 4.94
CA LEU A 312 -3.08 -4.02 6.01
C LEU A 312 -1.79 -3.31 6.44
N TYR A 313 -1.64 -3.13 7.74
CA TYR A 313 -0.43 -2.61 8.37
C TYR A 313 0.17 -3.61 9.38
N PRO A 314 1.50 -3.73 9.48
CA PRO A 314 2.47 -3.07 8.60
C PRO A 314 2.31 -3.53 7.15
N VAL A 315 2.78 -2.71 6.21
CA VAL A 315 2.83 -3.09 4.80
C VAL A 315 3.66 -4.36 4.67
N MET A 316 3.23 -5.31 3.84
CA MET A 316 3.91 -6.61 3.70
C MET A 316 4.48 -6.82 2.30
N ALA A 317 4.39 -5.81 1.44
CA ALA A 317 4.98 -5.83 0.11
C ALA A 317 5.68 -4.49 -0.19
N GLN A 318 6.70 -4.57 -1.05
CA GLN A 318 7.43 -3.44 -1.60
C GLN A 318 7.48 -3.58 -3.12
N HIS A 319 7.27 -2.48 -3.83
CA HIS A 319 7.50 -2.43 -5.27
C HIS A 319 9.00 -2.28 -5.55
N ILE A 320 9.54 -3.16 -6.39
CA ILE A 320 10.96 -3.19 -6.80
C ILE A 320 11.13 -2.93 -8.31
N GLY A 321 10.03 -2.61 -9.01
CA GLY A 321 10.00 -2.19 -10.40
C GLY A 321 10.69 -0.85 -10.64
N LEU A 322 11.37 -0.71 -11.78
CA LEU A 322 12.07 0.52 -12.19
C LEU A 322 11.74 0.90 -13.62
N ASP A 323 11.70 -0.10 -14.50
CA ASP A 323 11.30 0.06 -15.89
C ASP A 323 9.85 -0.35 -16.05
N SER A 324 8.98 0.65 -16.19
CA SER A 324 7.58 0.39 -16.48
C SER A 324 7.42 -0.03 -17.93
N ALA A 325 6.76 -1.16 -18.18
CA ALA A 325 6.32 -1.55 -19.52
C ALA A 325 5.51 -0.44 -20.20
N ARG A 326 4.84 0.42 -19.40
CA ARG A 326 4.05 1.57 -19.85
C ARG A 326 4.89 2.82 -20.19
N ALA A 327 6.22 2.70 -20.25
CA ALA A 327 7.15 3.81 -20.52
C ALA A 327 6.99 5.00 -19.56
N THR A 328 6.55 4.73 -18.33
CA THR A 328 6.52 5.71 -17.24
C THR A 328 7.95 6.20 -16.98
N THR A 329 8.11 7.47 -16.60
CA THR A 329 9.45 7.98 -16.31
C THR A 329 10.06 7.22 -15.12
N MET A 330 11.37 6.92 -15.16
CA MET A 330 12.04 6.18 -14.07
C MET A 330 11.82 6.86 -12.71
N SER A 331 11.75 8.20 -12.68
CA SER A 331 11.46 8.98 -11.47
C SER A 331 10.08 8.71 -10.88
N GLU A 332 9.08 8.42 -11.71
CA GLU A 332 7.72 8.08 -11.27
C GLU A 332 7.62 6.62 -10.84
N ALA A 333 8.26 5.69 -11.56
CA ALA A 333 8.33 4.29 -11.16
C ALA A 333 9.04 4.13 -9.81
N GLN A 334 10.17 4.83 -9.61
CA GLN A 334 10.87 4.89 -8.33
C GLN A 334 10.07 5.53 -7.21
N ALA A 335 9.08 6.37 -7.54
CA ALA A 335 8.24 6.99 -6.53
C ALA A 335 7.18 6.01 -5.99
N ILE A 336 6.87 4.91 -6.70
CA ILE A 336 6.05 3.81 -6.17
C ILE A 336 6.93 3.03 -5.19
N TRP A 337 6.92 3.49 -3.94
CA TRP A 337 7.84 3.02 -2.91
C TRP A 337 7.19 3.13 -1.54
N SER A 338 7.36 2.11 -0.69
CA SER A 338 6.85 2.09 0.68
C SER A 338 7.99 2.25 1.68
N MET A 339 8.07 3.41 2.31
CA MET A 339 9.07 3.64 3.36
C MET A 339 8.78 2.79 4.61
N ALA A 340 7.51 2.52 4.90
CA ALA A 340 7.10 1.68 6.01
C ALA A 340 7.58 0.23 5.84
N TYR A 341 7.73 -0.25 4.60
CA TYR A 341 8.32 -1.56 4.34
C TYR A 341 9.82 -1.57 4.68
N GLU A 342 10.55 -0.52 4.33
CA GLU A 342 11.98 -0.39 4.61
C GLU A 342 12.30 -0.20 6.10
N ASP A 343 11.30 0.15 6.92
CA ASP A 343 11.41 0.22 8.37
C ASP A 343 11.12 -1.13 9.06
N LEU A 344 10.74 -2.17 8.30
CA LEU A 344 10.56 -3.52 8.82
C LEU A 344 11.90 -4.10 9.32
N ASN A 345 11.83 -4.80 10.46
CA ASN A 345 12.97 -5.52 11.01
C ASN A 345 12.81 -7.03 10.74
N PRO A 346 13.69 -7.66 9.95
CA PRO A 346 13.56 -9.08 9.60
C PRO A 346 13.55 -10.03 10.81
N GLU A 347 14.36 -9.77 11.84
CA GLU A 347 14.40 -10.63 13.04
C GLU A 347 13.11 -10.53 13.85
N THR A 348 12.53 -9.33 13.93
CA THR A 348 11.21 -9.14 14.55
C THR A 348 10.12 -9.84 13.76
N LEU A 349 10.12 -9.70 12.42
CA LEU A 349 9.13 -10.36 11.56
C LEU A 349 9.19 -11.88 11.66
N ARG A 350 10.38 -12.48 11.69
CA ARG A 350 10.54 -13.93 11.85
C ARG A 350 9.97 -14.46 13.17
N LEU A 351 10.11 -13.70 14.25
CA LEU A 351 9.54 -14.06 15.56
C LEU A 351 8.02 -13.90 15.55
N ASP A 352 7.52 -12.76 15.03
CA ASP A 352 6.10 -12.49 14.90
C ASP A 352 5.40 -13.53 14.02
N HIS A 353 6.02 -13.91 12.89
CA HIS A 353 5.51 -14.90 11.95
C HIS A 353 5.19 -16.23 12.62
N ARG A 354 6.12 -16.79 13.40
CA ARG A 354 5.90 -18.06 14.11
C ARG A 354 4.76 -17.97 15.11
N ASN A 355 4.75 -16.92 15.92
CA ASN A 355 3.69 -16.71 16.92
C ASN A 355 2.32 -16.57 16.25
N MET A 356 2.24 -15.84 15.14
CA MET A 356 1.00 -15.65 14.40
C MET A 356 0.53 -16.93 13.72
N VAL A 357 1.43 -17.76 13.20
CA VAL A 357 1.07 -19.06 12.64
C VAL A 357 0.53 -19.97 13.73
N ASP A 358 1.17 -20.02 14.90
CA ASP A 358 0.67 -20.80 16.04
C ASP A 358 -0.71 -20.29 16.51
N GLU A 359 -0.94 -18.97 16.54
CA GLU A 359 -2.25 -18.38 16.89
C GLU A 359 -3.33 -18.67 15.84
N TYR A 360 -2.98 -18.61 14.56
CA TYR A 360 -3.95 -18.79 13.47
C TYR A 360 -4.29 -20.26 13.20
N TYR A 361 -3.29 -21.14 13.22
CA TYR A 361 -3.42 -22.55 12.84
C TYR A 361 -3.43 -23.52 14.02
N GLY A 362 -2.89 -23.13 15.18
CA GLY A 362 -2.77 -23.98 16.37
C GLY A 362 -4.03 -24.06 17.24
N GLY A 363 -5.13 -23.45 16.79
CA GLY A 363 -6.44 -23.46 17.46
C GLY A 363 -7.14 -24.81 17.47
#